data_AF-A0A9D4S7E7-F1
#
_entry.id   AF-A0A9D4S7E7-F1
#
_cell.length_a   1.000
_cell.length_b   1.000
_cell.length_c   1.000
_cell.angle_alpha   90.00
_cell.angle_beta   90.00
_cell.angle_gamma   90.00
#
_symmetry.space_group_name_H-M   'P 1'
#
loop_
_entity.id
_entity.type
_entity.pdbx_description
1 polymer ?
#
loop_
_entity_poly.entity_id
_entity_poly.type
_entity_poly.pdbx_seq_one_letter_code
_entity_poly.pdbx_strand_id
1 'polypeptide(L)'
;MSTRQPKKNERSQLLSDNENEAIFAAFGWGCSSLSTAVVQLYLGDTTNKQKWNKRCCGVVCFVKDNPQRSYFIRLFDPKTCKVVWEQELYNHFAYKTPRDYFHTFEAD
;
A
#
# COMPACT_ATOMS: atom_id res chain seq x y z
N MET A 1 -14.08 30.21 4.23
CA MET A 1 -14.43 28.82 3.92
C MET A 1 -13.28 28.23 3.12
N SER A 2 -12.47 27.34 3.70
CA SER A 2 -11.33 26.75 3.00
C SER A 2 -11.85 25.67 2.05
N THR A 3 -11.79 25.92 0.74
CA THR A 3 -12.08 24.95 -0.31
C THR A 3 -11.04 23.83 -0.21
N ARG A 4 -11.38 22.74 0.49
CA ARG A 4 -10.59 21.50 0.44
C ARG A 4 -10.62 21.02 -1.01
N GLN A 5 -9.53 21.23 -1.74
CA GLN A 5 -9.30 20.52 -2.99
C GLN A 5 -9.50 19.02 -2.73
N PRO A 6 -10.20 18.29 -3.62
CA PRO A 6 -10.21 16.84 -3.54
C PRO A 6 -8.75 16.38 -3.59
N LYS A 7 -8.29 15.73 -2.51
CA LYS A 7 -6.92 15.21 -2.46
C LYS A 7 -6.77 14.20 -3.60
N LYS A 8 -5.93 14.55 -4.58
CA LYS A 8 -5.60 13.67 -5.69
C LYS A 8 -4.80 12.49 -5.14
N ASN A 9 -5.10 11.27 -5.61
CA ASN A 9 -4.34 10.09 -5.26
C ASN A 9 -2.92 10.21 -5.83
N GLU A 10 -1.91 9.96 -5.00
CA GLU A 10 -0.52 9.91 -5.45
C GLU A 10 -0.30 8.65 -6.29
N ARG A 11 0.21 8.84 -7.51
CA ARG A 11 0.22 7.83 -8.57
C ARG A 11 1.59 7.18 -8.78
N SER A 12 1.59 5.94 -9.25
CA SER A 12 2.81 5.27 -9.69
C SER A 12 3.19 5.71 -11.10
N GLN A 13 4.46 6.00 -11.31
CA GLN A 13 5.04 6.26 -12.65
C GLN A 13 5.21 4.98 -13.48
N LEU A 14 5.20 3.81 -12.85
CA LEU A 14 5.31 2.51 -13.51
C LEU A 14 3.97 1.99 -14.05
N LEU A 15 2.87 2.70 -13.77
CA LEU A 15 1.52 2.36 -14.19
C LEU A 15 1.00 3.43 -15.15
N SER A 16 0.26 3.00 -16.16
CA SER A 16 -0.52 3.91 -17.00
C SER A 16 -1.60 4.64 -16.20
N ASP A 17 -2.16 5.70 -16.78
CA ASP A 17 -3.26 6.47 -16.19
C ASP A 17 -4.45 5.56 -15.88
N ASN A 18 -4.84 4.71 -16.84
CA ASN A 18 -5.94 3.76 -16.68
C ASN A 18 -5.67 2.73 -15.57
N GLU A 19 -4.44 2.22 -15.45
CA GLU A 19 -4.09 1.28 -14.38
C GLU A 19 -4.14 1.95 -13.00
N ASN A 20 -3.62 3.18 -12.88
CA ASN A 20 -3.73 3.93 -11.63
C ASN A 20 -5.20 4.19 -11.26
N GLU A 21 -6.01 4.64 -12.21
CA GLU A 21 -7.44 4.90 -12.00
C GLU A 21 -8.21 3.63 -11.61
N ALA A 22 -7.92 2.49 -12.24
CA ALA A 22 -8.54 1.22 -11.89
C ALA A 22 -8.22 0.79 -10.45
N ILE A 23 -6.97 0.98 -10.01
CA ILE A 23 -6.57 0.70 -8.61
C ILE A 23 -7.27 1.67 -7.65
N PHE A 24 -7.36 2.95 -7.99
CA PHE A 24 -8.00 3.95 -7.15
C PHE A 24 -9.52 3.77 -7.06
N ALA A 25 -10.15 3.27 -8.13
CA ALA A 25 -11.57 2.94 -8.14
C ALA A 25 -11.89 1.74 -7.23
N ALA A 26 -10.90 0.89 -6.94
CA ALA A 26 -11.04 -0.20 -5.97
C ALA A 26 -11.00 0.28 -4.51
N PHE A 27 -10.69 1.56 -4.26
CA PHE A 27 -10.75 2.12 -2.91
C PHE A 27 -12.21 2.33 -2.48
N GLY A 28 -12.48 2.10 -1.19
CA GLY A 28 -13.77 2.46 -0.60
C GLY A 28 -14.00 3.97 -0.59
N TRP A 29 -15.27 4.38 -0.48
CA TRP A 29 -15.63 5.79 -0.38
C TRP A 29 -14.90 6.48 0.78
N GLY A 30 -14.34 7.67 0.53
CA GLY A 30 -13.59 8.43 1.53
C GLY A 30 -12.15 7.97 1.76
N CYS A 31 -11.66 7.00 0.99
CA CYS A 31 -10.25 6.60 0.98
C CYS A 31 -9.44 7.38 -0.07
N SER A 32 -8.15 7.57 0.19
CA SER A 32 -7.22 8.20 -0.75
C SER A 32 -5.82 7.60 -0.64
N SER A 33 -5.08 7.49 -1.75
CA SER A 33 -3.68 7.08 -1.75
C SER A 33 -2.75 8.27 -1.51
N LEU A 34 -1.84 8.12 -0.55
CA LEU A 34 -0.74 9.03 -0.27
C LEU A 34 0.56 8.63 -0.99
N SER A 35 0.64 7.40 -1.51
CA SER A 35 1.75 6.93 -2.35
C SER A 35 1.34 5.60 -2.99
N THR A 36 1.71 5.40 -4.27
CA THR A 36 1.41 4.17 -5.01
C THR A 36 2.65 3.67 -5.75
N ALA A 37 2.95 2.39 -5.62
CA ALA A 37 4.13 1.77 -6.22
C ALA A 37 3.88 0.31 -6.63
N VAL A 38 4.67 -0.19 -7.58
CA VAL A 38 4.70 -1.62 -7.92
C VAL A 38 5.72 -2.31 -7.03
N VAL A 39 5.34 -3.40 -6.37
CA VAL A 39 6.19 -4.09 -5.39
C VAL A 39 6.11 -5.60 -5.47
N GLN A 40 7.08 -6.24 -4.83
CA GLN A 40 7.06 -7.65 -4.47
C GLN A 40 6.90 -7.74 -2.95
N LEU A 41 5.87 -8.45 -2.48
CA LEU A 41 5.67 -8.69 -1.05
C LEU A 41 6.51 -9.89 -0.63
N TYR A 42 7.32 -9.69 0.41
CA TYR A 42 8.09 -10.73 1.08
C TYR A 42 7.64 -10.83 2.52
N LEU A 43 7.56 -12.05 3.04
CA LEU A 43 7.32 -12.33 4.45
C LEU A 43 8.56 -12.97 5.06
N GLY A 44 8.89 -12.61 6.30
CA GLY A 44 9.95 -13.25 7.06
C GLY A 44 9.64 -14.72 7.29
N ASP A 45 10.65 -15.59 7.20
CA ASP A 45 10.50 -16.99 7.52
C ASP A 45 10.33 -17.19 9.03
N THR A 46 9.32 -17.96 9.45
CA THR A 46 9.01 -18.18 10.87
C THR A 46 10.08 -19.02 11.57
N THR A 47 10.83 -19.83 10.83
CA THR A 47 11.87 -20.71 11.35
C THR A 47 13.27 -20.08 11.28
N ASN A 48 13.50 -19.21 10.28
CA ASN A 48 14.78 -18.52 10.09
C ASN A 48 14.60 -17.02 9.88
N LYS A 49 14.84 -16.23 10.93
CA LYS A 49 14.68 -14.76 10.93
C LYS A 49 15.56 -14.01 9.92
N GLN A 50 16.53 -14.66 9.29
CA GLN A 50 17.39 -14.07 8.24
C GLN A 50 16.90 -14.37 6.82
N LYS A 51 15.81 -15.13 6.67
CA LYS A 51 15.27 -15.53 5.38
C LYS A 51 13.97 -14.81 5.08
N TRP A 52 13.84 -14.36 3.83
CA TRP A 52 12.64 -13.74 3.29
C TRP A 52 12.06 -14.63 2.18
N ASN A 53 10.76 -14.88 2.24
CA ASN A 53 10.04 -15.67 1.26
C ASN A 53 9.10 -14.77 0.45
N LYS A 54 9.24 -14.79 -0.88
CA LYS A 54 8.36 -14.03 -1.76
C LYS A 54 6.94 -14.59 -1.68
N ARG A 55 5.96 -13.73 -1.40
CA ARG A 55 4.55 -14.09 -1.31
C ARG A 55 3.78 -13.83 -2.59
N CYS A 56 3.92 -12.61 -3.15
CA CYS A 56 3.24 -12.18 -4.38
C CYS A 56 3.86 -10.88 -4.92
N CYS A 57 3.35 -10.40 -6.06
CA CYS A 57 3.64 -9.07 -6.61
C CYS A 57 2.33 -8.31 -6.79
N GLY A 58 2.39 -6.98 -6.78
CA GLY A 58 1.21 -6.17 -7.06
C GLY A 58 1.48 -4.68 -6.97
N VAL A 59 0.39 -3.92 -6.85
CA VAL A 59 0.43 -2.47 -6.67
C VAL A 59 0.14 -2.17 -5.20
N VAL A 60 1.12 -1.64 -4.47
CA VAL A 60 0.92 -1.20 -3.09
C VAL A 60 0.49 0.25 -3.07
N CYS A 61 -0.46 0.57 -2.20
CA CYS A 61 -0.88 1.93 -1.92
C CYS A 61 -0.78 2.20 -0.41
N PHE A 62 -0.22 3.35 -0.04
CA PHE A 62 -0.35 3.88 1.31
C PHE A 62 -1.66 4.67 1.41
N VAL A 63 -2.69 4.04 1.98
CA VAL A 63 -4.07 4.53 1.95
C VAL A 63 -4.39 5.26 3.25
N LYS A 64 -4.90 6.48 3.12
CA LYS A 64 -5.62 7.16 4.20
C LYS A 64 -7.10 6.79 4.13
N ASP A 65 -7.59 6.09 5.15
CA ASP A 65 -8.99 5.66 5.27
C ASP A 65 -9.72 6.59 6.25
N ASN A 66 -10.39 7.63 5.73
CA ASN A 66 -11.06 8.61 6.58
C ASN A 66 -12.27 8.02 7.35
N PRO A 67 -13.11 7.14 6.77
CA PRO A 67 -14.17 6.47 7.52
C PRO A 67 -13.66 5.71 8.75
N GLN A 68 -12.57 4.96 8.60
CA GLN A 68 -11.97 4.21 9.71
C GLN A 68 -11.06 5.06 10.62
N ARG A 69 -10.77 6.30 10.22
CA ARG A 69 -9.81 7.19 10.89
C ARG A 69 -8.42 6.56 11.06
N SER A 70 -8.01 5.77 10.07
CA SER A 70 -6.79 4.99 10.12
C SER A 70 -6.01 5.08 8.80
N TYR A 71 -4.81 4.51 8.81
CA TYR A 71 -3.95 4.39 7.64
C TYR A 71 -3.66 2.93 7.37
N PHE A 72 -3.58 2.56 6.09
CA PHE A 72 -3.33 1.20 5.66
C PHE A 72 -2.22 1.16 4.61
N ILE A 73 -1.41 0.10 4.63
CA ILE A 73 -0.65 -0.32 3.45
C ILE A 73 -1.47 -1.43 2.80
N ARG A 74 -2.05 -1.17 1.62
CA ARG A 74 -2.86 -2.15 0.88
C ARG A 74 -2.16 -2.56 -0.41
N LEU A 75 -2.02 -3.86 -0.62
CA LEU A 75 -1.50 -4.44 -1.86
C LEU A 75 -2.66 -4.94 -2.72
N PHE A 76 -2.70 -4.48 -3.95
CA PHE A 76 -3.71 -4.83 -4.94
C PHE A 76 -3.12 -5.74 -6.01
N ASP A 77 -3.89 -6.74 -6.43
CA ASP A 77 -3.62 -7.46 -7.67
C ASP A 77 -3.99 -6.56 -8.86
N PRO A 78 -3.03 -6.17 -9.73
CA PRO A 78 -3.30 -5.28 -10.86
C PRO A 78 -4.29 -5.84 -11.88
N LYS A 79 -4.46 -7.17 -11.95
CA LYS A 79 -5.39 -7.79 -12.91
C LYS A 79 -6.83 -7.77 -12.42
N THR A 80 -7.02 -8.02 -11.13
CA THR A 80 -8.37 -8.15 -10.53
C THR A 80 -8.80 -6.87 -9.81
N CYS A 81 -7.88 -5.93 -9.59
CA CYS A 81 -8.05 -4.73 -8.77
C CYS A 81 -8.58 -5.04 -7.36
N LYS A 82 -8.29 -6.24 -6.83
CA LYS A 82 -8.68 -6.65 -5.48
C LYS A 82 -7.52 -6.51 -4.52
N VAL A 83 -7.83 -6.16 -3.27
CA VAL A 83 -6.86 -6.23 -2.17
C VAL A 83 -6.48 -7.69 -1.95
N VAL A 84 -5.19 -7.98 -2.02
CA VAL A 84 -4.62 -9.32 -1.78
C VAL A 84 -3.84 -9.40 -0.48
N TRP A 85 -3.48 -8.26 0.10
CA TRP A 85 -2.86 -8.15 1.41
C TRP A 85 -3.06 -6.73 1.94
N GLU A 86 -3.25 -6.57 3.25
CA GLU A 86 -3.28 -5.25 3.89
C GLU A 86 -2.70 -5.29 5.31
N GLN A 87 -2.21 -4.14 5.77
CA GLN A 87 -1.82 -3.89 7.15
C GLN A 87 -2.35 -2.53 7.57
N GLU A 88 -3.08 -2.51 8.69
CA GLU A 88 -3.43 -1.28 9.38
C GLU A 88 -2.21 -0.75 10.17
N LEU A 89 -1.99 0.56 10.13
CA LEU A 89 -0.91 1.19 10.89
C LEU A 89 -1.38 1.56 12.29
N TYR A 90 -0.68 1.03 13.28
CA TYR A 90 -0.88 1.35 14.69
C TYR A 90 0.00 2.52 15.16
N ASN A 91 -0.32 3.06 16.34
CA ASN A 91 0.52 4.07 17.00
C ASN A 91 1.91 3.48 17.29
N HIS A 92 2.98 4.20 16.95
CA HIS A 92 4.37 3.72 17.02
C HIS A 92 4.77 2.68 15.96
N PHE A 93 4.08 2.65 14.82
CA PHE A 93 4.52 1.88 13.65
C PHE A 93 5.99 2.17 13.28
N ALA A 94 6.81 1.13 13.30
CA ALA A 94 8.25 1.23 13.02
C ALA A 94 8.54 0.82 11.56
N TYR A 95 8.74 1.83 10.71
CA TYR A 95 9.11 1.64 9.30
C TYR A 95 10.62 1.72 9.12
N LYS A 96 11.21 0.73 8.45
CA LYS A 96 12.65 0.65 8.21
C LYS A 96 12.94 0.58 6.72
N THR A 97 14.02 1.24 6.30
CA THR A 97 14.49 1.26 4.91
C THR A 97 15.93 0.76 4.86
N PRO A 98 16.19 -0.54 5.15
CA PRO A 98 17.54 -1.10 5.11
C PRO A 98 18.20 -0.98 3.73
N ARG A 99 17.41 -0.82 2.66
CA ARG A 99 17.83 -0.46 1.31
C ARG A 99 16.80 0.51 0.71
N ASP A 100 17.19 1.28 -0.29
CA ASP A 100 16.30 2.23 -0.98
C ASP A 100 15.07 1.56 -1.60
N TYR A 101 15.23 0.31 -2.07
CA TYR A 101 14.19 -0.49 -2.72
C TYR A 101 13.60 -1.58 -1.81
N PHE A 102 14.08 -1.72 -0.57
CA PHE A 102 13.63 -2.78 0.35
C PHE A 102 13.22 -2.17 1.68
N HIS A 103 11.92 -2.08 1.87
CA HIS A 103 11.28 -1.48 3.02
C HIS A 103 10.71 -2.59 3.89
N THR A 104 10.90 -2.48 5.21
CA THR A 104 10.51 -3.53 6.16
C THR A 104 9.80 -2.93 7.37
N PHE A 105 8.87 -3.69 7.91
CA PHE A 105 8.12 -3.41 9.12
C PHE A 105 7.62 -4.74 9.70
N GLU A 106 7.22 -4.73 10.96
CA GLU A 106 6.55 -5.88 11.57
C GLU A 106 5.08 -5.88 11.18
N ALA A 107 4.61 -7.02 10.68
CA ALA A 107 3.22 -7.29 10.33
C ALA A 107 2.67 -8.36 11.28
N ASP A 108 1.36 -8.33 11.49
CA ASP A 108 0.65 -9.24 12.42
C ASP A 108 0.51 -10.69 11.89
#